data_AF-A0A377FW03-F1
#
_entry.id   AF-A0A377FW03-F1
#
_cell.length_a   1.000
_cell.length_b   1.000
_cell.length_c   1.000
_cell.angle_alpha   90.00
_cell.angle_beta   90.00
_cell.angle_gamma   90.00
#
_symmetry.space_group_name_H-M   'P 1'
#
loop_
_entity.id
_entity.type
_entity.pdbx_description
1 polymer ?
#
loop_
_entity_poly.entity_id
_entity_poly.type
_entity_poly.pdbx_seq_one_letter_code
_entity_poly.pdbx_strand_id
1 'polypeptide(L)'
;MKFYQKTWFVMISLILFFPLGVFLMWKHKKFNKLGRVVFTMFFGLIFVIAVSGILGSEENNQATSTAPIKEDVEANIESDTDEKNPESESEQQKQADSKNTALGNFSERPVMNGSKTERIGTYVHVHSDRSLITEASLIDFVQNDLPRFEDMNWVVIDLNDGYGLHFLPSMPSADYGLIEDGSLSKGYESYLIYAEEGSIQKNVNEGASGYKPLL
;
A
#
# COMPACT_ATOMS: atom_id res chain seq x y z
N MET A 1 19.87 35.64 -7.95
CA MET A 1 19.39 34.58 -8.88
C MET A 1 18.09 35.02 -9.52
N LYS A 2 17.95 34.85 -10.84
CA LYS A 2 16.75 35.25 -11.59
C LYS A 2 15.56 34.32 -11.23
N PHE A 3 14.38 34.90 -11.00
CA PHE A 3 13.21 34.18 -10.47
C PHE A 3 12.76 33.01 -11.35
N TYR A 4 12.93 33.12 -12.67
CA TYR A 4 12.58 32.10 -13.66
C TYR A 4 13.42 30.82 -13.62
N GLN A 5 14.47 30.77 -12.79
CA GLN A 5 15.32 29.58 -12.63
C GLN A 5 14.95 28.75 -11.38
N LYS A 6 14.05 29.26 -10.53
CA LYS A 6 13.65 28.59 -9.28
C LYS A 6 12.73 27.41 -9.58
N THR A 7 12.97 26.27 -8.91
CA THR A 7 12.21 25.02 -9.13
C THR A 7 10.71 25.24 -8.93
N TRP A 8 10.35 25.98 -7.87
CA TRP A 8 8.96 26.33 -7.59
C TRP A 8 8.29 27.17 -8.68
N PHE A 9 9.02 28.10 -9.32
CA PHE A 9 8.49 28.88 -10.44
C PHE A 9 8.27 28.02 -11.69
N VAL A 10 9.15 27.05 -11.95
CA VAL A 10 8.97 26.08 -13.05
C VAL A 10 7.75 25.19 -12.79
N MET A 11 7.51 24.77 -11.55
CA MET A 11 6.32 23.99 -11.18
C MET A 11 5.03 24.80 -11.39
N ILE A 12 5.00 26.06 -10.95
CA ILE A 12 3.84 26.94 -11.16
C ILE A 12 3.61 27.19 -12.66
N SER A 13 4.67 27.42 -13.44
CA SER A 13 4.55 27.62 -14.89
C SER A 13 4.09 26.35 -15.62
N LEU A 14 4.34 25.15 -15.08
CA LEU A 14 3.87 23.89 -15.65
C LEU A 14 2.36 23.72 -15.51
N ILE A 15 1.80 24.25 -14.41
CA ILE A 15 0.37 24.18 -14.10
C ILE A 15 -0.40 25.31 -14.80
N LEU A 16 0.10 26.55 -14.76
CA LEU A 16 -0.63 27.72 -15.24
C LEU A 16 -0.44 28.02 -16.74
N PHE A 17 0.70 27.65 -17.32
CA PHE A 17 1.06 28.01 -18.69
C PHE A 17 1.69 26.82 -19.42
N PHE A 18 0.86 25.84 -19.78
CA PHE A 18 1.26 24.82 -20.75
C PHE A 18 1.21 25.45 -22.16
N PRO A 19 2.28 25.46 -22.99
CA PRO A 19 3.51 24.63 -22.98
C PRO A 19 4.78 25.28 -22.38
N LEU A 20 4.67 26.47 -21.80
CA LEU A 20 5.80 27.26 -21.30
C LEU A 20 6.54 26.57 -20.15
N GLY A 21 5.84 25.92 -19.24
CA GLY A 21 6.46 25.20 -18.12
C GLY A 21 7.32 24.01 -18.55
N VAL A 22 6.90 23.27 -19.58
CA VAL A 22 7.68 22.18 -20.20
C VAL A 22 8.97 22.74 -20.81
N PHE A 23 8.87 23.86 -21.53
CA PHE A 23 10.04 24.52 -22.11
C PHE A 23 11.06 24.95 -21.04
N LEU A 24 10.59 25.51 -19.92
CA LEU A 24 11.46 25.88 -18.80
C LEU A 24 12.12 24.65 -18.15
N MET A 25 11.40 23.53 -18.02
CA MET A 25 11.94 22.28 -17.48
C MET A 25 13.10 21.74 -18.33
N TRP A 26 12.96 21.76 -19.66
CA TRP A 26 14.02 21.33 -20.58
C TRP A 26 15.24 22.26 -20.57
N LYS A 27 15.00 23.57 -20.52
CA LYS A 27 16.04 24.60 -20.52
C LYS A 27 16.92 24.57 -19.28
N HIS A 28 16.34 24.36 -18.10
CA HIS A 28 17.08 24.40 -16.82
C HIS A 28 17.73 23.07 -16.44
N LYS A 29 17.59 22.04 -17.28
CA LYS A 29 18.19 20.72 -17.13
C LYS A 29 18.05 20.07 -15.73
N LYS A 30 17.00 20.40 -14.98
CA LYS A 30 16.88 20.03 -13.55
C LYS A 30 16.59 18.55 -13.28
N PHE A 31 16.22 17.77 -14.30
CA PHE A 31 15.86 16.34 -14.16
C PHE A 31 16.65 15.45 -15.11
N ASN A 32 16.81 14.16 -14.82
CA ASN A 32 17.41 13.21 -15.78
C ASN A 32 16.60 13.15 -17.08
N LYS A 33 17.26 12.83 -18.21
CA LYS A 33 16.61 12.83 -19.54
C LYS A 33 15.32 12.01 -19.55
N LEU A 34 15.31 10.88 -18.85
CA LEU A 34 14.15 9.99 -18.74
C LEU A 34 12.99 10.64 -17.99
N GLY A 35 13.23 11.25 -16.83
CA GLY A 35 12.18 11.92 -16.06
C GLY A 35 11.52 13.05 -16.85
N ARG A 36 12.29 13.80 -17.66
CA ARG A 36 11.70 14.86 -18.50
C ARG A 36 10.73 14.32 -19.54
N VAL A 37 11.06 13.20 -20.18
CA VAL A 37 10.20 12.58 -21.20
C VAL A 37 8.89 12.12 -20.56
N VAL A 38 8.97 11.45 -19.40
CA VAL A 38 7.79 10.97 -18.67
C VAL A 38 6.86 12.12 -18.29
N PHE A 39 7.39 13.20 -17.69
CA PHE A 39 6.57 14.36 -17.31
C PHE A 39 5.96 15.07 -18.52
N THR A 40 6.71 15.24 -19.63
CA THR A 40 6.14 15.86 -20.83
C THR A 40 5.03 15.04 -21.47
N MET A 41 5.15 13.71 -21.43
CA MET A 41 4.14 12.82 -22.00
C MET A 41 2.87 12.80 -21.13
N PHE A 42 3.05 12.74 -19.81
CA PHE A 42 1.95 12.75 -18.85
C PHE A 42 1.13 14.04 -18.92
N PHE A 43 1.77 15.21 -18.79
CA PHE A 43 1.07 16.50 -18.85
C PHE A 43 0.55 16.84 -20.25
N GLY A 44 1.25 16.39 -21.31
CA GLY A 44 0.77 16.53 -22.69
C GLY A 44 -0.52 15.74 -22.95
N LEU A 45 -0.62 14.52 -22.43
CA LEU A 45 -1.82 13.70 -22.57
C LEU A 45 -3.01 14.30 -21.82
N ILE A 46 -2.79 14.75 -20.58
CA ILE A 46 -3.82 15.45 -19.78
C ILE A 46 -4.32 16.71 -20.49
N PHE A 47 -3.41 17.49 -21.08
CA PHE A 47 -3.78 18.69 -21.83
C PHE A 47 -4.63 18.37 -23.07
N VAL A 48 -4.27 17.31 -23.82
CA VAL A 48 -5.06 16.87 -24.98
C VAL A 48 -6.46 16.43 -24.54
N ILE A 49 -6.59 15.68 -23.45
CA ILE A 49 -7.89 15.24 -22.92
C ILE A 49 -8.72 16.45 -22.47
N ALA A 50 -8.11 17.40 -21.75
CA ALA A 50 -8.78 18.61 -21.27
C ALA A 50 -9.28 19.51 -22.41
N VAL A 51 -8.52 19.64 -23.50
CA VAL A 51 -8.92 20.44 -24.67
C VAL A 51 -9.91 19.69 -25.57
N SER A 52 -9.84 18.35 -25.62
CA SER A 52 -10.73 17.54 -26.47
C SER A 52 -12.14 17.36 -25.90
N GLY A 53 -12.42 17.84 -24.68
CA GLY A 53 -13.77 17.83 -24.11
C GLY A 53 -14.36 16.43 -23.86
N ILE A 54 -13.52 15.39 -23.79
CA ILE A 54 -13.95 13.98 -23.68
C ILE A 54 -14.47 13.64 -22.27
N LEU A 55 -14.20 14.50 -21.27
CA LEU A 55 -14.77 14.39 -19.92
C LEU A 55 -16.09 15.17 -19.83
N GLY A 56 -17.12 14.66 -20.49
CA GLY A 56 -18.49 15.13 -20.33
C GLY A 56 -19.42 13.94 -20.19
N SER A 57 -19.81 13.62 -18.96
CA SER A 57 -21.08 12.97 -18.60
C SER A 57 -21.28 13.04 -17.08
N GLU A 58 -22.37 13.72 -16.72
CA GLU A 58 -23.08 13.82 -15.43
C GLU A 58 -23.60 12.41 -15.01
N GLU A 59 -24.11 12.04 -13.83
CA GLU A 59 -24.86 12.64 -12.72
C GLU A 59 -24.79 11.58 -11.56
N ASN A 60 -24.58 11.95 -10.29
CA ASN A 60 -25.62 12.09 -9.25
C ASN A 60 -26.19 10.76 -8.67
N ASN A 61 -25.91 10.46 -7.39
CA ASN A 61 -26.91 10.55 -6.31
C ASN A 61 -26.39 10.02 -4.96
N GLN A 62 -26.84 10.76 -3.95
CA GLN A 62 -26.59 10.72 -2.52
C GLN A 62 -27.65 9.86 -1.81
N ALA A 63 -27.33 9.16 -0.71
CA ALA A 63 -28.13 9.15 0.53
C ALA A 63 -27.63 8.15 1.59
N THR A 64 -27.23 8.75 2.70
CA THR A 64 -27.03 8.34 4.11
C THR A 64 -28.19 7.56 4.75
N SER A 65 -27.92 6.64 5.71
CA SER A 65 -28.56 6.60 7.04
C SER A 65 -27.99 5.54 8.02
N THR A 66 -27.10 6.00 8.92
CA THR A 66 -27.01 5.86 10.41
C THR A 66 -27.65 4.68 11.19
N ALA A 67 -26.78 3.80 11.73
CA ALA A 67 -26.47 3.44 13.15
C ALA A 67 -27.56 2.92 14.16
N PRO A 68 -27.21 2.58 15.43
CA PRO A 68 -26.53 1.37 15.93
C PRO A 68 -27.26 0.70 17.14
N ILE A 69 -26.86 -0.49 17.61
CA ILE A 69 -27.28 -1.06 18.91
C ILE A 69 -26.06 -1.65 19.67
N LYS A 70 -26.05 -1.41 20.98
CA LYS A 70 -24.97 -1.52 21.99
C LYS A 70 -24.97 -2.86 22.78
N GLU A 71 -23.80 -3.20 23.36
CA GLU A 71 -23.47 -3.74 24.74
C GLU A 71 -24.47 -4.68 25.46
N ASP A 72 -24.14 -5.69 26.29
CA ASP A 72 -22.97 -6.06 27.12
C ASP A 72 -23.27 -7.45 27.78
N VAL A 73 -22.25 -8.06 28.39
CA VAL A 73 -22.22 -8.78 29.69
C VAL A 73 -21.54 -10.17 29.69
N GLU A 74 -20.45 -10.17 30.48
CA GLU A 74 -19.57 -11.21 31.01
C GLU A 74 -20.23 -12.43 31.67
N ALA A 75 -19.46 -13.54 31.74
CA ALA A 75 -19.49 -14.42 32.90
C ALA A 75 -18.11 -15.05 33.19
N ASN A 76 -17.69 -14.81 34.43
CA ASN A 76 -16.50 -15.14 35.19
C ASN A 76 -16.30 -16.65 35.47
N ILE A 77 -15.05 -17.15 35.46
CA ILE A 77 -14.57 -18.22 36.36
C ILE A 77 -13.12 -17.89 36.81
N GLU A 78 -13.00 -17.42 38.05
CA GLU A 78 -11.79 -17.46 38.88
C GLU A 78 -11.59 -18.84 39.54
N SER A 79 -10.33 -19.23 39.75
CA SER A 79 -9.85 -19.99 40.92
C SER A 79 -8.33 -19.82 41.07
N ASP A 80 -7.94 -18.93 41.99
CA ASP A 80 -6.77 -18.87 42.90
C ASP A 80 -5.65 -19.94 42.82
N THR A 81 -4.38 -19.74 43.22
CA THR A 81 -3.51 -18.60 43.60
C THR A 81 -2.15 -19.21 44.01
N ASP A 82 -1.02 -18.57 43.68
CA ASP A 82 0.08 -18.27 44.63
C ASP A 82 1.25 -17.49 43.97
N GLU A 83 1.16 -16.17 44.12
CA GLU A 83 2.18 -15.22 44.61
C GLU A 83 3.62 -15.18 44.01
N LYS A 84 3.91 -14.10 43.25
CA LYS A 84 4.76 -12.94 43.68
C LYS A 84 5.55 -12.29 42.53
N ASN A 85 5.15 -11.08 42.10
CA ASN A 85 5.95 -9.82 42.07
C ASN A 85 5.25 -8.75 41.17
N PRO A 86 4.80 -7.59 41.67
CA PRO A 86 3.85 -6.73 40.96
C PRO A 86 4.55 -5.56 40.26
N GLU A 87 5.19 -5.76 39.10
CA GLU A 87 5.64 -4.61 38.28
C GLU A 87 5.92 -4.90 36.80
N SER A 88 5.27 -5.90 36.19
CA SER A 88 5.57 -6.26 34.78
C SER A 88 4.34 -6.60 33.93
N GLU A 89 3.12 -6.21 34.32
CA GLU A 89 1.90 -6.66 33.62
C GLU A 89 1.27 -5.59 32.71
N SER A 90 1.65 -4.31 32.84
CA SER A 90 1.12 -3.25 31.95
C SER A 90 1.88 -3.09 30.62
N GLU A 91 3.07 -3.68 30.49
CA GLU A 91 3.87 -3.60 29.26
C GLU A 91 3.67 -4.81 28.32
N GLN A 92 3.32 -6.00 28.85
CA GLN A 92 3.15 -7.21 28.03
C GLN A 92 1.85 -7.22 27.21
N GLN A 93 0.80 -6.54 27.69
CA GLN A 93 -0.47 -6.45 26.95
C GLN A 93 -0.40 -5.44 25.79
N LYS A 94 0.43 -4.38 25.90
CA LYS A 94 0.71 -3.44 24.79
C LYS A 94 1.59 -4.03 23.69
N GLN A 95 2.44 -5.00 24.01
CA GLN A 95 3.40 -5.57 23.06
C GLN A 95 2.82 -6.73 22.24
N ALA A 96 1.78 -7.41 22.75
CA ALA A 96 1.02 -8.44 22.04
C ALA A 96 0.11 -7.85 20.94
N ASP A 97 -0.64 -6.77 21.24
CA ASP A 97 -1.44 -6.04 20.26
C ASP A 97 -0.57 -5.36 19.18
N SER A 98 0.66 -4.98 19.53
CA SER A 98 1.59 -4.32 18.60
C SER A 98 2.09 -5.23 17.49
N LYS A 99 1.99 -6.56 17.58
CA LYS A 99 2.55 -7.52 16.61
C LYS A 99 1.51 -8.28 15.78
N ASN A 100 0.23 -7.97 15.94
CA ASN A 100 -0.84 -8.52 15.12
C ASN A 100 -1.34 -7.48 14.10
N THR A 101 -1.86 -8.00 13.00
CA THR A 101 -2.61 -7.29 11.95
C THR A 101 -3.96 -7.98 11.76
N ALA A 102 -4.87 -7.38 11.00
CA ALA A 102 -6.13 -7.99 10.57
C ALA A 102 -5.94 -9.34 9.85
N LEU A 103 -4.75 -9.57 9.28
CA LEU A 103 -4.42 -10.75 8.49
C LEU A 103 -3.49 -11.72 9.20
N GLY A 104 -3.10 -11.46 10.45
CA GLY A 104 -2.29 -12.35 11.26
C GLY A 104 -1.08 -11.67 11.91
N ASN A 105 -0.21 -12.49 12.50
CA ASN A 105 0.97 -12.03 13.21
C ASN A 105 2.08 -11.63 12.22
N PHE A 106 2.84 -10.59 12.56
CA PHE A 106 3.94 -10.14 11.72
C PHE A 106 5.31 -10.20 12.40
N SER A 107 6.35 -10.25 11.58
CA SER A 107 7.74 -10.16 12.00
C SER A 107 8.52 -9.25 11.05
N GLU A 108 9.43 -8.46 11.58
CA GLU A 108 10.38 -7.71 10.76
C GLU A 108 11.55 -8.60 10.34
N ARG A 109 11.95 -8.50 9.07
CA ARG A 109 12.99 -9.31 8.46
C ARG A 109 14.01 -8.40 7.75
N PRO A 110 15.32 -8.71 7.82
CA PRO A 110 16.32 -7.89 7.15
C PRO A 110 16.23 -8.09 5.63
N VAL A 111 16.28 -7.00 4.88
CA VAL A 111 16.57 -7.05 3.45
C VAL A 111 18.08 -7.08 3.29
N MET A 112 18.60 -8.11 2.63
CA MET A 112 20.03 -8.24 2.35
C MET A 112 20.34 -7.86 0.91
N ASN A 113 21.58 -7.42 0.64
CA ASN A 113 22.05 -7.20 -0.73
C ASN A 113 22.13 -8.52 -1.53
N GLY A 114 22.36 -8.45 -2.84
CA GLY A 114 22.39 -9.63 -3.71
C GLY A 114 23.43 -10.71 -3.33
N SER A 115 24.50 -10.33 -2.62
CA SER A 115 25.49 -11.29 -2.08
C SER A 115 25.15 -11.83 -0.69
N LYS A 116 24.04 -11.39 -0.08
CA LYS A 116 23.59 -11.75 1.28
C LYS A 116 24.61 -11.43 2.38
N THR A 117 25.46 -10.43 2.18
CA THR A 117 26.53 -10.06 3.13
C THR A 117 26.24 -8.81 3.94
N GLU A 118 25.39 -7.92 3.42
CA GLU A 118 25.07 -6.64 4.06
C GLU A 118 23.56 -6.42 4.10
N ARG A 119 23.06 -5.90 5.23
CA ARG A 119 21.68 -5.46 5.37
C ARG A 119 21.51 -4.10 4.68
N ILE A 120 20.54 -4.02 3.78
CA ILE A 120 20.19 -2.82 3.01
C ILE A 120 18.79 -2.28 3.34
N GLY A 121 18.03 -2.96 4.21
CA GLY A 121 16.70 -2.55 4.59
C GLY A 121 16.01 -3.51 5.56
N THR A 122 14.70 -3.33 5.66
CA THR A 122 13.79 -4.15 6.47
C THR A 122 12.48 -4.30 5.73
N TYR A 123 11.93 -5.50 5.74
CA TYR A 123 10.59 -5.75 5.25
C TYR A 123 9.77 -6.43 6.35
N VAL A 124 8.45 -6.32 6.25
CA VAL A 124 7.52 -6.98 7.18
C VAL A 124 7.02 -8.27 6.55
N HIS A 125 7.06 -9.36 7.31
CA HIS A 125 6.54 -10.67 6.95
C HIS A 125 5.36 -11.00 7.85
N VAL A 126 4.16 -10.90 7.29
CA VAL A 126 2.89 -11.28 7.92
C VAL A 126 2.64 -12.76 7.63
N HIS A 127 2.48 -13.55 8.69
CA HIS A 127 2.02 -14.93 8.60
C HIS A 127 0.50 -14.93 8.61
N SER A 128 -0.10 -15.41 7.52
CA SER A 128 -1.54 -15.42 7.32
C SER A 128 -2.03 -16.79 6.86
N ASP A 129 -3.25 -17.15 7.22
CA ASP A 129 -3.94 -18.26 6.61
C ASP A 129 -4.79 -17.75 5.44
N ARG A 130 -4.83 -18.49 4.33
CA ARG A 130 -5.63 -18.09 3.16
C ARG A 130 -7.11 -17.88 3.50
N SER A 131 -7.66 -18.58 4.48
CA SER A 131 -9.04 -18.39 4.94
C SER A 131 -9.31 -17.00 5.51
N LEU A 132 -8.27 -16.28 5.95
CA LEU A 132 -8.36 -14.89 6.40
C LEU A 132 -8.37 -13.89 5.25
N ILE A 133 -8.05 -14.31 4.02
CA ILE A 133 -8.01 -13.43 2.86
C ILE A 133 -9.41 -13.32 2.26
N THR A 134 -10.05 -12.19 2.57
CA THR A 134 -11.35 -11.79 2.03
C THR A 134 -11.22 -10.35 1.53
N GLU A 135 -12.20 -9.89 0.74
CA GLU A 135 -12.20 -8.47 0.33
C GLU A 135 -12.20 -7.54 1.54
N ALA A 136 -13.05 -7.81 2.52
CA ALA A 136 -13.18 -7.00 3.72
C ALA A 136 -11.88 -6.95 4.55
N SER A 137 -11.22 -8.08 4.76
CA SER A 137 -9.99 -8.13 5.55
C SER A 137 -8.78 -7.53 4.82
N LEU A 138 -8.73 -7.60 3.49
CA LEU A 138 -7.72 -6.89 2.70
C LEU A 138 -7.92 -5.38 2.74
N ILE A 139 -9.17 -4.91 2.67
CA ILE A 139 -9.51 -3.50 2.82
C ILE A 139 -9.12 -2.99 4.21
N ASP A 140 -9.50 -3.72 5.25
CA ASP A 140 -9.17 -3.40 6.65
C ASP A 140 -7.66 -3.31 6.85
N PHE A 141 -6.90 -4.30 6.35
CA PHE A 141 -5.45 -4.29 6.39
C PHE A 141 -4.84 -3.06 5.69
N VAL A 142 -5.30 -2.72 4.49
CA VAL A 142 -4.79 -1.55 3.75
C VAL A 142 -5.09 -0.23 4.47
N GLN A 143 -6.25 -0.13 5.13
CA GLN A 143 -6.63 1.09 5.86
C GLN A 143 -5.93 1.24 7.19
N ASN A 144 -5.87 0.15 7.97
CA ASN A 144 -5.55 0.21 9.39
C ASN A 144 -4.16 -0.33 9.71
N ASP A 145 -3.66 -1.31 8.94
CA ASP A 145 -2.38 -1.96 9.21
C ASP A 145 -1.25 -1.46 8.33
N LEU A 146 -1.46 -1.34 7.02
CA LEU A 146 -0.43 -0.96 6.07
C LEU A 146 0.27 0.38 6.40
N PRO A 147 -0.45 1.43 6.88
CA PRO A 147 0.20 2.69 7.30
C PRO A 147 1.18 2.53 8.46
N ARG A 148 1.04 1.49 9.30
CA ARG A 148 1.99 1.21 10.39
C ARG A 148 3.37 0.82 9.87
N PHE A 149 3.47 0.46 8.60
CA PHE A 149 4.68 -0.06 7.97
C PHE A 149 5.28 0.92 6.96
N GLU A 150 4.94 2.22 7.02
CA GLU A 150 5.37 3.24 6.05
C GLU A 150 6.90 3.33 5.87
N ASP A 151 7.66 3.10 6.94
CA ASP A 151 9.13 3.13 6.94
C ASP A 151 9.79 1.84 6.40
N MET A 152 9.00 0.83 6.03
CA MET A 152 9.49 -0.47 5.57
C MET A 152 9.70 -0.47 4.06
N ASN A 153 10.62 -1.32 3.58
CA ASN A 153 10.87 -1.45 2.15
C ASN A 153 9.65 -2.04 1.42
N TRP A 154 9.03 -3.06 2.02
CA TRP A 154 7.80 -3.69 1.55
C TRP A 154 7.15 -4.51 2.67
N VAL A 155 5.92 -4.94 2.44
CA VAL A 155 5.20 -5.89 3.30
C VAL A 155 4.83 -7.11 2.49
N VAL A 156 5.09 -8.30 3.02
CA VAL A 156 4.68 -9.58 2.45
C VAL A 156 3.68 -10.26 3.37
N ILE A 157 2.57 -10.69 2.79
CA ILE A 157 1.59 -11.57 3.43
C ILE A 157 1.78 -12.96 2.87
N ASP A 158 2.33 -13.85 3.68
CA ASP A 158 2.59 -15.24 3.33
C ASP A 158 1.38 -16.09 3.73
N LEU A 159 0.80 -16.78 2.74
CA LEU A 159 -0.42 -17.57 2.92
C LEU A 159 -0.13 -19.02 3.31
N ASN A 160 1.13 -19.36 3.60
CA ASN A 160 1.60 -20.69 3.99
C ASN A 160 1.34 -21.81 2.95
N ASP A 161 0.95 -21.45 1.71
CA ASP A 161 0.76 -22.38 0.60
C ASP A 161 1.70 -22.12 -0.59
N GLY A 162 2.78 -21.38 -0.34
CA GLY A 162 3.77 -20.96 -1.34
C GLY A 162 3.37 -19.71 -2.13
N TYR A 163 2.14 -19.22 -1.95
CA TYR A 163 1.67 -17.97 -2.51
C TYR A 163 1.58 -16.88 -1.44
N GLY A 164 1.53 -15.64 -1.91
CA GLY A 164 1.05 -14.55 -1.09
C GLY A 164 1.09 -13.21 -1.77
N LEU A 165 0.88 -12.18 -0.96
CA LEU A 165 0.72 -10.80 -1.41
C LEU A 165 1.96 -9.99 -1.07
N HIS A 166 2.35 -9.10 -1.97
CA HIS A 166 3.42 -8.14 -1.79
C HIS A 166 2.87 -6.73 -1.94
N PHE A 167 3.11 -5.90 -0.92
CA PHE A 167 2.66 -4.51 -0.84
C PHE A 167 3.84 -3.56 -0.78
N LEU A 168 3.68 -2.42 -1.43
CA LEU A 168 4.46 -1.22 -1.14
C LEU A 168 3.66 -0.39 -0.11
N PRO A 169 4.22 -0.02 1.06
CA PRO A 169 3.45 0.58 2.16
C PRO A 169 2.65 1.85 1.79
N SER A 170 3.14 2.61 0.81
CA SER A 170 2.52 3.86 0.35
C SER A 170 1.58 3.69 -0.84
N MET A 171 1.31 2.46 -1.28
CA MET A 171 0.41 2.17 -2.39
C MET A 171 -0.72 1.25 -1.95
N PRO A 172 -1.99 1.59 -2.21
CA PRO A 172 -3.13 0.73 -1.91
C PRO A 172 -3.29 -0.36 -2.98
N SER A 173 -2.21 -1.08 -3.24
CA SER A 173 -2.14 -2.12 -4.26
C SER A 173 -1.27 -3.28 -3.80
N ALA A 174 -1.68 -4.49 -4.17
CA ALA A 174 -0.95 -5.71 -3.88
C ALA A 174 -0.63 -6.45 -5.17
N ASP A 175 0.57 -6.99 -5.26
CA ASP A 175 0.88 -8.02 -6.25
C ASP A 175 0.74 -9.39 -5.57
N TYR A 176 0.11 -10.34 -6.26
CA TYR A 176 -0.15 -11.69 -5.78
C TYR A 176 0.50 -12.74 -6.68
N GLY A 177 1.20 -13.69 -6.06
CA GLY A 177 1.86 -14.76 -6.79
C GLY A 177 2.63 -15.68 -5.86
N LEU A 178 3.53 -16.48 -6.44
CA LEU A 178 4.43 -17.34 -5.69
C LEU A 178 5.49 -16.50 -4.95
N ILE A 179 5.72 -16.80 -3.67
CA ILE A 179 6.71 -16.14 -2.84
C ILE A 179 7.98 -17.00 -2.75
N GLU A 180 9.13 -16.39 -3.03
CA GLU A 180 10.46 -16.95 -2.84
C GLU A 180 11.33 -15.95 -2.07
N ASP A 181 11.89 -16.38 -0.92
CA ASP A 181 12.81 -15.56 -0.11
C ASP A 181 12.26 -14.17 0.27
N GLY A 182 10.97 -14.08 0.58
CA GLY A 182 10.32 -12.82 0.99
C GLY A 182 10.03 -11.84 -0.16
N SER A 183 10.03 -12.31 -1.41
CA SER A 183 9.64 -11.55 -2.59
C SER A 183 8.81 -12.39 -3.55
N LEU A 184 8.12 -11.74 -4.50
CA LEU A 184 7.39 -12.46 -5.55
C LEU A 184 8.34 -13.00 -6.60
N SER A 185 8.08 -14.23 -7.04
CA SER A 185 8.73 -14.82 -8.22
C SER A 185 8.16 -14.22 -9.52
N LYS A 186 8.56 -14.75 -10.68
CA LYS A 186 8.09 -14.25 -11.99
C LYS A 186 6.64 -14.63 -12.23
N GLY A 187 5.86 -13.66 -12.70
CA GLY A 187 4.42 -13.79 -12.97
C GLY A 187 3.61 -13.46 -11.72
N TYR A 188 2.75 -12.46 -11.80
CA TYR A 188 1.90 -12.04 -10.68
C TYR A 188 0.62 -11.38 -11.17
N GLU A 189 -0.45 -11.48 -10.37
CA GLU A 189 -1.70 -10.74 -10.54
C GLU A 189 -1.64 -9.48 -9.68
N SER A 190 -2.08 -8.33 -10.20
CA SER A 190 -2.09 -7.07 -9.46
C SER A 190 -3.50 -6.75 -9.00
N TYR A 191 -3.65 -6.33 -7.75
CA TYR A 191 -4.90 -5.95 -7.11
C TYR A 191 -4.82 -4.49 -6.70
N LEU A 192 -5.74 -3.66 -7.19
CA LEU A 192 -5.96 -2.30 -6.70
C LEU A 192 -7.04 -2.35 -5.62
N ILE A 193 -6.74 -1.86 -4.42
CA ILE A 193 -7.60 -1.96 -3.25
C ILE A 193 -8.12 -0.56 -2.93
N TYR A 194 -9.35 -0.26 -3.34
CA TYR A 194 -10.01 1.01 -3.09
C TYR A 194 -10.66 0.99 -1.73
N ALA A 195 -9.86 1.24 -0.72
CA ALA A 195 -10.28 1.06 0.67
C ALA A 195 -11.45 1.98 1.05
N GLU A 196 -11.44 3.25 0.62
CA GLU A 196 -12.55 4.19 0.86
C GLU A 196 -13.86 3.80 0.15
N GLU A 197 -13.77 3.15 -1.01
CA GLU A 197 -14.92 2.68 -1.78
C GLU A 197 -15.36 1.26 -1.40
N GLY A 198 -14.57 0.59 -0.55
CA GLY A 198 -14.81 -0.79 -0.13
C GLY A 198 -14.72 -1.80 -1.27
N SER A 199 -13.92 -1.55 -2.31
CA SER A 199 -13.86 -2.40 -3.50
C SER A 199 -12.42 -2.82 -3.88
N ILE A 200 -12.29 -3.97 -4.55
CA ILE A 200 -11.01 -4.46 -5.06
C ILE A 200 -11.13 -4.71 -6.56
N GLN A 201 -10.21 -4.14 -7.34
CA GLN A 201 -10.09 -4.38 -8.78
C GLN A 201 -8.89 -5.28 -9.08
N LYS A 202 -9.15 -6.41 -9.73
CA LYS A 202 -8.13 -7.36 -10.19
C LYS A 202 -7.66 -7.03 -11.59
N ASN A 203 -6.35 -6.92 -11.78
CA ASN A 203 -5.68 -6.80 -13.07
C ASN A 203 -4.72 -7.98 -13.26
N VAL A 204 -4.97 -8.80 -14.28
CA VAL A 204 -4.12 -9.96 -14.58
C VAL A 204 -3.03 -9.54 -15.57
N ASN A 205 -1.77 -9.62 -15.15
CA ASN A 205 -0.63 -9.37 -16.04
C ASN A 205 -0.34 -10.60 -16.92
N GLU A 206 0.22 -10.37 -18.12
CA GLU A 206 0.70 -11.45 -18.99
C GLU A 206 1.73 -12.32 -18.24
N GLY A 207 1.45 -13.62 -18.14
CA GLY A 207 2.30 -14.59 -17.42
C GLY A 207 1.75 -15.10 -16.09
N ALA A 208 0.66 -14.53 -15.57
CA ALA A 208 -0.01 -15.03 -14.37
C ALA A 208 -1.00 -16.20 -14.64
N SER A 209 -1.11 -16.66 -15.89
CA SER A 209 -2.07 -17.71 -16.27
C SER A 209 -1.76 -19.03 -15.56
N GLY A 210 -2.69 -19.51 -14.74
CA GLY A 210 -2.61 -20.81 -14.06
C GLY A 210 -2.28 -20.75 -12.57
N TYR A 211 -2.15 -19.55 -11.97
CA TYR A 211 -2.07 -19.45 -10.52
C TYR A 211 -3.40 -19.79 -9.85
N LYS A 212 -3.31 -20.33 -8.63
CA LYS A 212 -4.46 -20.49 -7.74
C LYS A 212 -5.03 -19.09 -7.46
N PRO A 213 -6.32 -18.84 -7.74
CA PRO A 213 -6.91 -17.51 -7.52
C PRO A 213 -6.79 -17.08 -6.06
N LEU A 214 -6.60 -15.78 -5.84
CA LEU A 214 -6.54 -15.20 -4.49
C LEU A 214 -7.90 -15.23 -3.78
N LEU A 215 -8.93 -14.70 -4.46
CA LEU A 215 -10.32 -14.54 -4.05
C LEU A 215 -11.24 -15.34 -4.99
#